data_AF-B7RVY1-F1
#
_entry.id   AF-B7RVY1-F1
#
_cell.length_a   1.000
_cell.length_b   1.000
_cell.length_c   1.000
_cell.angle_alpha   90.00
_cell.angle_beta   90.00
_cell.angle_gamma   90.00
#
_symmetry.space_group_name_H-M   'P 1'
#
loop_
_entity.id
_entity.type
_entity.pdbx_description
1 polymer ?
#
loop_
_entity_poly.entity_id
_entity_poly.type
_entity_poly.pdbx_seq_one_letter_code
_entity_poly.pdbx_strand_id
1 'polypeptide(L)' 'MRIALGALAVLFIVGCQTQPTATLVTQCAEPRPQVCTMEYAPVCADLTSGGKKQYSSGCNACAHDSVSGYLNGECPE' A
#
# COMPACT_ATOMS: atom_id res chain seq x y z
N MET A 1 37.45 -39.15 6.93
CA MET A 1 37.71 -38.39 5.68
C MET A 1 36.56 -38.52 4.65
N ARG A 2 35.29 -38.56 5.09
CA ARG A 2 34.10 -38.57 4.21
C ARG A 2 33.17 -37.36 4.43
N ILE A 3 33.48 -36.54 5.44
CA ILE A 3 32.65 -35.41 5.86
C ILE A 3 33.02 -34.12 5.10
N ALA A 4 34.12 -34.14 4.33
CA ALA A 4 34.60 -32.99 3.54
C ALA A 4 33.83 -32.77 2.23
N LEU A 5 32.98 -33.72 1.80
CA LEU A 5 32.25 -33.62 0.53
C LEU A 5 30.88 -32.91 0.64
N GLY A 6 30.32 -32.81 1.85
CA GLY A 6 29.00 -32.19 2.07
C GLY A 6 29.01 -30.68 2.30
N ALA A 7 30.18 -30.11 2.63
CA ALA A 7 30.28 -28.73 3.08
C ALA A 7 30.36 -27.68 1.95
N LEU A 8 30.58 -28.11 0.69
CA LEU A 8 30.77 -27.18 -0.43
C LEU A 8 29.46 -26.78 -1.15
N ALA A 9 28.34 -27.47 -0.87
CA ALA A 9 27.10 -27.33 -1.64
C ALA A 9 26.03 -26.42 -1.01
N VAL A 10 26.26 -25.86 0.18
CA VAL A 10 25.21 -25.13 0.95
C VAL A 10 25.36 -23.59 0.88
N LEU A 11 26.32 -23.07 0.11
CA LEU A 11 26.66 -21.63 0.10
C LEU A 11 25.94 -20.77 -0.96
N PHE A 12 24.98 -21.31 -1.73
CA PHE A 12 24.46 -20.63 -2.93
C PHE A 12 23.05 -20.03 -2.83
N ILE A 13 22.39 -20.01 -1.67
CA ILE A 13 20.98 -19.58 -1.61
C ILE A 13 20.73 -18.47 -0.57
N VAL A 14 21.53 -17.41 -0.60
CA VAL A 14 21.15 -16.13 0.00
C VAL A 14 20.66 -15.22 -1.12
N GLY A 15 19.38 -15.36 -1.48
CA GLY A 15 18.67 -14.40 -2.31
C GLY A 15 17.93 -13.41 -1.42
N CYS A 16 18.34 -12.13 -1.41
CA CYS A 16 17.49 -11.07 -0.88
C CYS A 16 16.36 -10.81 -1.87
N GLN A 17 15.15 -11.29 -1.59
CA GLN A 17 13.94 -10.82 -2.28
C GLN A 17 13.50 -9.49 -1.64
N THR A 18 13.94 -8.37 -2.20
CA THR A 18 13.30 -7.06 -1.95
C THR A 18 11.96 -7.06 -2.68
N GLN A 19 10.88 -7.34 -1.94
CA GLN A 19 9.53 -7.27 -2.46
C GLN A 19 9.21 -5.81 -2.81
N PRO A 20 8.81 -5.49 -4.05
CA PRO A 20 8.34 -4.16 -4.38
C PRO A 20 7.17 -3.84 -3.46
N THR A 21 7.30 -2.82 -2.61
CA THR A 21 6.17 -2.31 -1.84
C THR A 21 5.10 -1.93 -2.87
N ALA A 22 3.98 -2.65 -2.86
CA ALA A 22 2.91 -2.51 -3.85
C ALA A 22 2.50 -1.03 -3.96
N THR A 23 3.04 -0.36 -4.99
CA THR A 23 2.84 1.06 -5.21
C THR A 23 1.63 1.20 -6.11
N LEU A 24 0.45 0.87 -5.58
CA LEU A 24 -0.83 1.20 -6.21
C LEU A 24 -1.65 2.13 -5.31
N VAL A 25 -0.97 2.90 -4.46
CA VAL A 25 -1.58 3.99 -3.71
C VAL A 25 -1.81 5.15 -4.68
N THR A 26 -3.06 5.48 -4.96
CA THR A 26 -3.38 6.73 -5.64
C THR A 26 -3.14 7.86 -4.65
N GLN A 27 -2.17 8.73 -4.94
CA GLN A 27 -1.88 9.90 -4.11
C GLN A 27 -2.92 11.00 -4.35
N CYS A 28 -3.33 11.68 -3.29
CA CYS A 28 -4.20 12.85 -3.43
C CYS A 28 -3.38 14.04 -3.94
N ALA A 29 -3.91 14.72 -4.96
CA ALA A 29 -3.29 15.90 -5.54
C ALA A 29 -4.00 17.18 -5.10
N GLU A 30 -3.28 18.30 -5.15
CA GLU A 30 -3.85 19.63 -4.97
C GLU A 30 -4.28 20.25 -6.32
N PRO A 31 -5.37 21.03 -6.35
CA PRO A 31 -6.27 21.36 -5.22
C PRO A 31 -7.23 20.20 -4.87
N ARG A 32 -7.55 20.05 -3.58
CA ARG A 32 -8.52 19.02 -3.13
C ARG A 32 -9.91 19.20 -3.75
N PRO A 33 -10.57 18.11 -4.16
CA PRO A 33 -11.95 18.17 -4.64
C PRO A 33 -12.87 18.67 -3.54
N GLN A 34 -13.69 19.67 -3.85
CA GLN A 34 -14.69 20.23 -2.93
C GLN A 34 -16.08 19.62 -3.14
N VAL A 35 -16.29 18.95 -4.27
CA VAL A 35 -17.56 18.32 -4.65
C VAL A 35 -17.25 16.93 -5.19
N CYS A 36 -17.94 15.93 -4.66
CA CYS A 36 -17.88 14.55 -5.13
C CYS A 36 -19.26 14.10 -5.61
N THR A 37 -19.26 13.16 -6.55
CA THR A 37 -20.49 12.47 -6.99
C THR A 37 -20.99 11.52 -5.89
N MET A 38 -22.20 11.00 -6.06
CA MET A 38 -22.77 9.96 -5.19
C MET A 38 -22.22 8.56 -5.51
N GLU A 39 -20.96 8.47 -5.93
CA GLU A 39 -20.29 7.20 -6.21
C GLU A 39 -19.99 6.44 -4.91
N TYR A 40 -20.25 5.14 -4.95
CA TYR A 40 -19.86 4.21 -3.89
C TYR A 40 -18.90 3.17 -4.47
N ALA A 41 -17.61 3.42 -4.31
CA ALA A 41 -16.50 2.57 -4.71
C ALA A 41 -15.43 2.63 -3.60
N PRO A 42 -15.62 1.88 -2.49
CA PRO A 42 -14.85 2.08 -1.27
C PRO A 42 -13.33 2.03 -1.47
N VAL A 43 -12.65 2.85 -0.69
CA VAL A 43 -11.18 2.94 -0.69
C VAL A 43 -10.64 2.91 0.72
N CYS A 44 -9.44 2.38 0.89
CA CYS A 44 -8.69 2.42 2.13
C CYS A 44 -7.64 3.52 2.05
N ALA A 45 -7.93 4.65 2.70
CA ALA A 45 -7.11 5.84 2.67
C ALA A 45 -6.01 5.81 3.73
N ASP A 46 -4.81 6.24 3.35
CA ASP A 46 -3.70 6.50 4.26
C ASP A 46 -3.81 7.92 4.82
N LEU A 47 -3.73 8.05 6.14
CA LEU A 47 -3.78 9.33 6.81
C LEU A 47 -2.38 9.94 6.92
N THR A 48 -2.29 11.26 6.82
CA THR A 48 -1.02 12.00 7.00
C THR A 48 -0.45 11.85 8.41
N SER A 49 -1.31 11.66 9.42
CA SER A 49 -0.92 11.34 10.80
C SER A 49 -0.46 9.89 11.00
N GLY A 50 -0.53 9.07 9.95
CA GLY A 50 -0.39 7.62 10.04
C GLY A 50 -1.73 6.92 10.33
N GLY A 51 -1.79 5.64 9.98
CA GLY A 51 -3.00 4.82 10.05
C GLY A 51 -3.82 4.84 8.76
N LYS A 52 -4.87 4.01 8.75
CA LYS A 52 -5.76 3.83 7.61
C LYS A 52 -7.20 4.13 7.99
N LYS A 53 -7.99 4.62 7.04
CA LYS A 53 -9.43 4.87 7.21
C LYS A 53 -10.19 4.56 5.93
N GLN A 54 -11.35 3.93 6.07
CA GLN A 54 -12.23 3.65 4.94
C GLN A 54 -13.04 4.89 4.55
N TYR A 55 -13.17 5.12 3.24
CA TYR A 55 -14.00 6.15 2.63
C TYR A 55 -14.89 5.55 1.54
N SER A 56 -16.01 6.22 1.24
CA SER A 56 -17.00 5.76 0.26
C SER A 56 -16.50 5.76 -1.19
N SER A 57 -15.55 6.63 -1.54
CA SER A 57 -14.87 6.64 -2.83
C SER A 57 -13.53 7.37 -2.75
N GLY A 58 -12.70 7.23 -3.80
CA GLY A 58 -11.44 7.95 -3.92
C GLY A 58 -11.59 9.48 -3.88
N CYS A 59 -12.68 10.02 -4.46
CA CYS A 59 -12.98 11.45 -4.36
C CYS A 59 -13.25 11.85 -2.91
N ASN A 60 -14.12 11.11 -2.21
CA ASN A 60 -14.46 11.39 -0.81
C ASN A 60 -13.22 11.28 0.10
N ALA A 61 -12.30 10.35 -0.18
CA ALA A 61 -11.03 10.28 0.53
C ALA A 61 -10.17 11.54 0.31
N CYS A 62 -9.91 11.89 -0.96
CA CYS A 62 -9.04 13.02 -1.29
C CYS A 62 -9.64 14.39 -1.01
N ALA A 63 -10.95 14.51 -0.74
CA ALA A 63 -11.56 15.75 -0.27
C ALA A 63 -11.09 16.16 1.14
N HIS A 64 -10.51 15.24 1.92
CA HIS A 64 -9.98 15.52 3.25
C HIS A 64 -8.47 15.78 3.25
N ASP A 65 -8.04 16.92 3.79
CA ASP A 65 -6.62 17.28 3.92
C ASP A 65 -5.81 16.28 4.77
N SER A 66 -6.48 15.55 5.65
CA SER A 66 -5.84 14.52 6.49
C SER A 66 -5.48 13.23 5.73
N VAL A 67 -5.82 13.12 4.44
CA VAL A 67 -5.54 11.95 3.60
C VAL A 67 -4.37 12.26 2.67
N SER A 68 -3.37 11.36 2.63
CA SER A 68 -2.22 11.45 1.71
C SER A 68 -2.45 10.69 0.40
N GLY A 69 -3.23 9.61 0.45
CA GLY A 69 -3.59 8.78 -0.70
C GLY A 69 -4.50 7.64 -0.28
N TYR A 70 -4.83 6.76 -1.22
CA TYR A 70 -5.69 5.61 -0.95
C TYR A 70 -5.36 4.40 -1.82
N LEU A 71 -5.77 3.23 -1.34
CA LEU A 71 -5.84 1.98 -2.10
C LEU A 71 -7.29 1.71 -2.47
N ASN A 72 -7.52 1.16 -3.67
CA ASN A 72 -8.85 0.70 -4.06
C ASN A 72 -9.30 -0.48 -3.21
N GLY A 73 -10.59 -0.51 -2.86
CA GLY A 73 -11.17 -1.53 -2.00
C GLY A 73 -11.25 -1.09 -0.53
N GLU A 74 -11.97 -1.88 0.24
CA GLU A 74 -12.18 -1.66 1.67
C GLU A 74 -10.88 -1.83 2.47
N CYS A 75 -10.83 -1.25 3.68
CA CYS A 75 -9.71 -1.52 4.58
C CYS A 75 -9.78 -2.96 5.10
N PRO A 76 -8.64 -3.67 5.20
CA PRO A 76 -8.62 -4.97 5.86
C PRO A 76 -9.01 -4.85 7.33
N GLU A 77 -9.71 -5.86 7.85
CA GLU A 77 -10.03 -5.99 9.28
C GLU A 77 -8.80 -6.26 10.14
#